data_AF-A0A955J4W2-F1
#
_entry.id   AF-A0A955J4W2-F1
#
_cell.length_a   1.000
_cell.length_b   1.000
_cell.length_c   1.000
_cell.angle_alpha   90.00
_cell.angle_beta   90.00
_cell.angle_gamma   90.00
#
_symmetry.space_group_name_H-M   'P 1'
#
loop_
_entity.id
_entity.type
_entity.pdbx_description
1 polymer ?
#
loop_
_entity_poly.entity_id
_entity_poly.type
_entity_poly.pdbx_seq_one_letter_code
_entity_poly.pdbx_strand_id
1 'polypeptide(L)' 'FLDLPWDERCLEFHRSRRVAVSSSNQQVMQPIYSGSRHRYRHYEDHIDVLRRLLPEPAFQP' A
#
# COMPACT_ATOMS: atom_id res chain seq x y z
N PHE A 1 -4.24 19.83 -3.52
CA PHE A 1 -4.37 18.61 -4.33
C PHE A 1 -3.88 18.95 -5.76
N LEU A 2 -3.82 18.02 -6.71
CA LEU A 2 -3.11 18.24 -7.99
C LEU A 2 -3.83 19.15 -9.01
N ASP A 3 -5.03 19.67 -8.73
CA ASP A 3 -5.84 20.54 -9.61
C ASP A 3 -6.05 20.01 -11.06
N LEU A 4 -6.04 18.69 -11.23
CA LEU A 4 -6.30 18.01 -12.50
C LEU A 4 -7.77 17.55 -12.58
N PRO A 5 -8.38 17.50 -13.79
CA PRO A 5 -9.70 16.92 -13.97
C PRO A 5 -9.70 15.42 -13.64
N TRP A 6 -10.84 14.95 -13.14
CA TRP A 6 -11.04 13.52 -12.82
C TRP A 6 -11.15 12.67 -14.09
N ASP A 7 -10.68 11.42 -14.01
CA ASP A 7 -10.80 10.40 -15.04
C ASP A 7 -11.12 9.04 -14.39
N GLU A 8 -12.19 8.38 -14.83
CA GLU A 8 -12.61 7.08 -14.28
C GLU A 8 -11.55 5.99 -14.44
N ARG A 9 -10.67 6.11 -15.45
CA ARG A 9 -9.55 5.18 -15.67
C ARG A 9 -8.59 5.12 -14.48
N CYS A 10 -8.60 6.13 -13.60
CA CYS A 10 -7.85 6.10 -12.34
C CYS A 10 -8.23 4.91 -11.45
N LEU A 11 -9.47 4.40 -11.56
CA LEU A 11 -9.92 3.21 -10.82
C LEU A 11 -9.67 1.89 -11.59
N GLU A 12 -9.33 1.98 -12.87
CA GLU A 12 -9.11 0.84 -13.77
C GLU A 12 -7.63 0.62 -14.11
N PHE A 13 -6.70 1.12 -13.29
CA PHE A 13 -5.24 1.05 -13.52
C PHE A 13 -4.72 -0.36 -13.84
N HIS A 14 -5.34 -1.39 -13.27
CA HIS A 14 -5.01 -2.80 -13.47
C HIS A 14 -5.24 -3.30 -14.92
N ARG A 15 -5.97 -2.54 -15.76
CA ARG A 15 -6.17 -2.86 -17.19
C ARG A 15 -5.00 -2.42 -18.08
N SER A 16 -4.06 -1.65 -17.54
CA SER A 16 -2.87 -1.19 -18.28
C SER A 16 -1.99 -2.37 -18.68
N ARG A 17 -1.53 -2.40 -19.94
CA ARG A 17 -0.59 -3.42 -20.45
C ARG A 17 0.87 -3.12 -20.14
N ARG A 18 1.16 -1.97 -19.52
CA ARG A 18 2.52 -1.57 -19.17
C ARG A 18 3.02 -2.46 -18.03
N VAL A 19 4.15 -3.12 -18.25
CA VAL A 19 4.82 -3.89 -17.19
C VAL A 19 5.68 -2.93 -16.35
N ALA A 20 5.42 -2.87 -15.05
CA ALA A 20 6.29 -2.19 -14.10
C ALA A 20 7.32 -3.21 -13.59
N VAL A 21 8.60 -2.98 -13.82
CA VAL A 21 9.66 -3.86 -13.29
C VAL A 21 9.98 -3.42 -11.86
N SER A 22 9.14 -3.85 -10.91
CA SER A 22 9.32 -3.58 -9.48
C SER A 22 8.84 -4.75 -8.63
N SER A 23 9.30 -4.82 -7.39
CA SER A 23 8.88 -5.84 -6.42
C SER A 23 7.37 -5.81 -6.12
N SER A 24 6.70 -4.69 -6.39
CA SER A 24 5.25 -4.53 -6.17
C SER A 24 4.40 -4.87 -7.40
N ASN A 25 5.00 -5.29 -8.51
CA ASN A 25 4.30 -5.45 -9.80
C ASN A 25 3.08 -6.37 -9.71
N GLN A 26 3.22 -7.54 -9.07
CA GLN A 26 2.09 -8.46 -8.92
C GLN A 26 0.93 -7.85 -8.12
N GLN A 27 1.22 -7.01 -7.13
CA GLN A 27 0.20 -6.31 -6.34
C GLN A 27 -0.49 -5.19 -7.16
N VAL A 28 0.28 -4.39 -7.89
CA VAL A 28 -0.24 -3.23 -8.66
C VAL A 28 -1.06 -3.68 -9.88
N MET A 29 -0.89 -4.91 -10.35
CA MET A 29 -1.71 -5.49 -11.43
C MET A 29 -3.08 -5.98 -10.98
N GLN A 30 -3.42 -5.93 -9.69
CA GLN A 30 -4.73 -6.32 -9.18
C GLN A 30 -5.68 -5.11 -9.06
N PRO A 31 -7.01 -5.30 -9.14
CA PRO A 31 -7.99 -4.26 -8.75
C PRO A 31 -7.76 -3.79 -7.31
N ILE A 32 -8.31 -2.63 -6.93
CA ILE A 32 -8.23 -2.15 -5.56
C ILE A 32 -8.79 -3.21 -4.59
N TYR A 33 -8.00 -3.58 -3.59
CA TYR A 33 -8.38 -4.60 -2.62
C TYR A 33 -7.94 -4.22 -1.21
N SER A 34 -8.63 -4.76 -0.21
CA SER A 34 -8.40 -4.47 1.23
C SER A 34 -7.59 -5.56 1.95
N GLY A 35 -7.31 -6.69 1.29
CA GLY A 35 -6.67 -7.87 1.88
C GLY A 35 -5.22 -7.70 2.35
N SER A 36 -4.54 -6.63 1.94
CA SER A 36 -3.19 -6.32 2.48
C SER A 36 -3.24 -5.54 3.80
N ARG A 37 -4.40 -5.01 4.20
CA ARG A 37 -4.53 -4.27 5.46
C ARG A 37 -4.26 -5.20 6.63
N HIS A 38 -3.53 -4.70 7.63
CA HIS A 38 -3.25 -5.39 8.89
C HIS A 38 -2.49 -6.72 8.77
N ARG A 39 -1.88 -7.05 7.62
CA ARG A 39 -1.06 -8.26 7.48
C ARG A 39 0.12 -8.34 8.46
N TYR A 40 0.61 -7.19 8.92
CA TYR A 40 1.66 -7.12 9.93
C TYR A 40 1.24 -7.73 11.27
N ARG A 41 -0.06 -7.81 11.57
CA ARG A 41 -0.57 -8.32 12.86
C ARG A 41 -0.18 -9.77 13.13
N HIS A 42 -0.01 -10.57 12.09
CA HIS A 42 0.50 -11.94 12.22
C HIS A 42 1.92 -12.02 12.82
N TYR A 43 2.64 -10.89 12.83
CA TYR A 43 4.01 -10.81 13.32
C TYR A 43 4.13 -9.86 14.52
N GLU A 44 3.03 -9.37 15.07
CA GLU A 44 3.03 -8.41 16.19
C GLU A 44 3.89 -8.91 17.35
N ASP A 45 3.69 -10.15 17.79
CA ASP A 45 4.44 -10.76 18.89
C ASP A 45 5.95 -10.83 18.61
N HIS A 46 6.33 -10.93 17.34
CA HIS A 46 7.73 -11.03 16.91
C HIS A 46 8.42 -9.66 16.78
N ILE A 47 7.65 -8.57 16.63
CA ILE A 47 8.18 -7.22 16.41
C ILE A 47 7.89 -6.26 17.57
N ASP A 48 7.22 -6.73 18.63
CA ASP A 48 6.79 -5.90 19.76
C ASP A 48 7.97 -5.24 20.51
N VAL A 49 9.14 -5.90 20.56
CA VAL A 49 10.38 -5.30 21.09
C VAL A 49 10.79 -4.08 20.27
N LEU A 50 10.76 -4.16 18.95
CA LEU A 50 11.09 -3.04 18.08
C LEU A 50 10.08 -1.91 18.24
N ARG A 51 8.78 -2.26 18.34
CA ARG A 51 7.71 -1.28 18.55
C ARG A 51 7.88 -0.46 19.83
N ARG A 52 8.38 -1.06 20.92
CA ARG A 52 8.67 -0.36 22.18
C ARG A 52 9.90 0.54 22.12
N LEU A 53 10.86 0.22 21.25
CA LEU A 53 12.14 0.93 21.15
C LEU A 53 12.10 2.08 20.14
N LEU A 54 11.22 1.98 19.15
CA LEU A 54 11.03 3.04 18.17
C LEU A 54 10.29 4.21 18.81
N PRO A 55 10.74 5.47 18.60
CA PRO A 55 9.99 6.63 19.02
C PRO A 55 8.64 6.67 18.31
N GLU A 56 7.63 7.25 18.96
CA GLU A 56 6.30 7.42 18.38
C GLU A 56 6.41 8.03 16.97
N PRO A 57 5.63 7.54 16.00
CA PRO A 57 5.75 7.97 14.62
C PRO A 57 5.51 9.48 14.52
N ALA A 58 6.43 10.19 13.86
CA ALA A 58 6.32 11.62 13.58
C ALA A 58 5.12 12.00 12.67
N PHE A 59 4.40 11.00 12.18
CA PHE A 59 3.19 11.17 11.38
C PHE A 59 2.02 10.47 12.06
N GLN A 60 1.10 11.27 12.59
CA GLN A 60 -0.26 10.88 12.90
C GLN A 60 -1.17 11.30 11.73
N PRO A 61 -2.08 10.43 11.27
CA PRO A 61 -2.97 10.71 10.14
C PRO A 61 -4.00 11.80 10.46
#